data_AF-A0A1X7UUB1-F1
#
_entry.id   AF-A0A1X7UUB1-F1
#
_cell.length_a   1.000
_cell.length_b   1.000
_cell.length_c   1.000
_cell.angle_alpha   90.00
_cell.angle_beta   90.00
_cell.angle_gamma   90.00
#
_symmetry.space_group_name_H-M   'P 1'
#
loop_
_entity.id
_entity.type
_entity.pdbx_description
1 polymer ?
#
loop_
_entity_poly.entity_id
_entity_poly.type
_entity_poly.pdbx_seq_one_letter_code
_entity_poly.pdbx_strand_id
1 'polypeptide(L)'
;MITPTYKRLTQKVDLVRLCQTLMLVSNVTWIVIEDASTYSKVVTNVLNNCKVKSVHLHEKTTTFVSRRKGGGGHRGVEQRNRGLKWIRDNHGLKDSKMGVVYFGDDDNGYDIRLFHEMRFTSIVSVWPVGFVGMLRYEGPNCQDGRVVSFHTSFRPDRTFPLDMGAFAVNLQILMNKPEVYINHKSAAGMLETTFLSDLEVKPSQLEARANDCKNIYVWHIKTEKPKMPYERQNPGDKTIEV
;
A
#
# COMPACT_ATOMS: atom_id res chain seq x y z
N MET A 1 8.16 -1.11 -3.05
CA MET A 1 6.69 -1.03 -2.88
C MET A 1 6.20 -2.35 -2.31
N ILE A 2 5.49 -2.32 -1.18
CA ILE A 2 4.85 -3.48 -0.56
C ILE A 2 3.39 -3.52 -1.02
N THR A 3 2.99 -4.62 -1.64
CA THR A 3 1.65 -4.79 -2.23
C THR A 3 1.00 -6.06 -1.71
N PRO A 4 0.05 -5.97 -0.77
CA PRO A 4 -0.80 -7.10 -0.42
C PRO A 4 -1.77 -7.40 -1.58
N THR A 5 -2.03 -8.68 -1.85
CA THR A 5 -3.02 -9.11 -2.84
C THR A 5 -3.78 -10.33 -2.33
N TYR A 6 -4.96 -10.60 -2.89
CA TYR A 6 -5.75 -11.77 -2.55
C TYR A 6 -6.56 -12.27 -3.73
N LYS A 7 -6.88 -13.57 -3.71
CA LYS A 7 -7.63 -14.23 -4.80
C LYS A 7 -9.02 -13.64 -4.96
N ARG A 8 -9.27 -13.02 -6.11
CA ARG A 8 -10.56 -12.50 -6.58
C ARG A 8 -10.56 -12.43 -8.10
N LEU A 9 -11.74 -12.25 -8.70
CA LEU A 9 -11.90 -12.21 -10.16
C LEU A 9 -11.05 -11.13 -10.85
N THR A 10 -10.82 -9.99 -10.18
CA THR A 10 -10.04 -8.88 -10.74
C THR A 10 -8.56 -8.93 -10.35
N GLN A 11 -8.10 -9.95 -9.61
CA GLN A 11 -6.74 -9.99 -9.07
C GLN A 11 -5.69 -9.86 -10.17
N LYS A 12 -5.83 -10.66 -11.23
CA LYS A 12 -4.87 -10.69 -12.33
C LYS A 12 -4.80 -9.34 -13.05
N VAL A 13 -5.94 -8.75 -13.39
CA VAL A 13 -5.98 -7.46 -14.10
C VAL A 13 -5.43 -6.30 -13.23
N ASP A 14 -5.73 -6.31 -11.93
CA ASP A 14 -5.22 -5.32 -10.98
C ASP A 14 -3.68 -5.39 -10.89
N LEU A 15 -3.12 -6.59 -10.74
CA LEU A 15 -1.66 -6.81 -10.72
C LEU A 15 -1.00 -6.50 -12.07
N VAL A 16 -1.63 -6.83 -13.20
CA VAL A 16 -1.09 -6.54 -14.55
C VAL A 16 -1.00 -5.03 -14.76
N ARG A 17 -2.07 -4.28 -14.44
CA ARG A 17 -2.07 -2.81 -14.51
C ARG A 17 -0.97 -2.22 -13.63
N LEU A 18 -0.85 -2.68 -12.39
CA LEU A 18 0.18 -2.19 -11.48
C LEU A 18 1.59 -2.51 -11.99
N CYS A 19 1.83 -3.73 -12.48
CA CYS A 19 3.10 -4.08 -13.13
C CYS A 19 3.45 -3.10 -14.26
N GLN A 20 2.49 -2.84 -15.17
CA GLN A 20 2.70 -1.95 -16.31
C GLN A 20 3.05 -0.52 -15.87
N THR A 21 2.43 0.00 -14.81
CA THR A 21 2.82 1.29 -14.22
C THR A 21 4.23 1.22 -13.64
N LEU A 22 4.55 0.19 -12.87
CA LEU A 22 5.86 0.05 -12.21
C LEU A 22 7.01 -0.18 -13.19
N MET A 23 6.74 -0.71 -14.38
CA MET A 23 7.74 -0.83 -15.45
C MET A 23 8.28 0.54 -15.92
N LEU A 24 7.53 1.62 -15.66
CA LEU A 24 7.95 3.00 -15.97
C LEU A 24 8.76 3.64 -14.83
N VAL A 25 8.92 2.95 -13.70
CA VAL A 25 9.58 3.46 -12.50
C VAL A 25 10.98 2.84 -12.36
N SER A 26 12.01 3.68 -12.34
CA SER A 26 13.39 3.22 -12.16
C SER A 26 13.67 2.81 -10.70
N ASN A 27 14.53 1.80 -10.52
CA ASN A 27 15.02 1.34 -9.21
C ASN A 27 13.89 1.02 -8.20
N VAL A 28 12.85 0.33 -8.66
CA VAL A 28 11.78 -0.17 -7.80
C VAL A 28 11.92 -1.67 -7.58
N THR A 29 11.78 -2.09 -6.31
CA THR A 29 11.54 -3.50 -5.95
C THR A 29 10.07 -3.64 -5.57
N TRP A 30 9.37 -4.51 -6.28
CA TRP A 30 7.95 -4.80 -6.05
C TRP A 30 7.79 -6.06 -5.20
N ILE A 31 7.37 -5.89 -3.95
CA ILE A 31 7.19 -6.98 -2.99
C ILE A 31 5.70 -7.31 -2.97
N VAL A 32 5.32 -8.43 -3.58
CA VAL A 32 3.93 -8.88 -3.68
C VAL A 32 3.69 -9.99 -2.69
N ILE A 33 2.69 -9.81 -1.83
CA ILE A 33 2.36 -10.76 -0.76
C ILE A 33 0.92 -11.23 -0.91
N GLU A 34 0.74 -12.51 -1.22
CA GLU A 34 -0.58 -13.13 -1.31
C GLU A 34 -1.18 -13.40 0.07
N ASP A 35 -2.45 -13.04 0.29
CA ASP A 35 -3.27 -13.57 1.38
C ASP A 35 -3.66 -15.02 1.07
N ALA A 36 -2.70 -15.91 1.24
CA ALA A 36 -2.82 -17.33 0.95
C ALA A 36 -1.85 -18.17 1.80
N SER A 37 -2.18 -19.46 1.97
CA SER A 37 -1.29 -20.42 2.61
C SER A 37 -0.14 -20.89 1.71
N THR A 38 -0.25 -20.66 0.40
CA THR A 38 0.68 -21.12 -0.63
C THR A 38 0.68 -20.13 -1.78
N TYR A 39 1.75 -20.12 -2.58
CA TYR A 39 1.80 -19.37 -3.84
C TYR A 39 0.73 -19.83 -4.83
N SER A 40 0.14 -18.89 -5.57
CA SER A 40 -0.77 -19.19 -6.67
C SER A 40 -0.06 -19.12 -8.03
N LYS A 41 -0.48 -19.98 -8.96
CA LYS A 41 0.03 -19.93 -10.35
C LYS A 41 -0.22 -18.58 -11.00
N VAL A 42 -1.37 -17.97 -10.75
CA VAL A 42 -1.76 -16.66 -11.29
C VAL A 42 -0.74 -15.58 -10.93
N VAL A 43 -0.44 -15.43 -9.64
CA VAL A 43 0.51 -14.38 -9.20
C VAL A 43 1.92 -14.71 -9.65
N THR A 44 2.35 -15.97 -9.58
CA THR A 44 3.66 -16.40 -10.11
C THR A 44 3.80 -16.07 -11.60
N ASN A 45 2.77 -16.33 -12.40
CA ASN A 45 2.77 -16.04 -13.83
C ASN A 45 2.81 -14.54 -14.11
N VAL A 46 2.04 -13.72 -13.38
CA VAL A 46 2.09 -12.26 -13.53
C VAL A 46 3.50 -11.73 -13.22
N LEU A 47 4.11 -12.18 -12.13
CA LEU A 47 5.45 -11.72 -11.73
C LEU A 47 6.54 -12.18 -12.71
N ASN A 48 6.49 -13.42 -13.19
CA ASN A 48 7.45 -13.93 -14.18
C ASN A 48 7.39 -13.17 -15.51
N ASN A 49 6.21 -12.67 -15.88
CA ASN A 49 6.02 -11.87 -17.10
C ASN A 49 6.23 -10.36 -16.86
N CYS A 50 6.38 -9.93 -15.61
CA CYS A 50 6.63 -8.55 -15.25
C CYS A 50 8.14 -8.25 -15.29
N LYS A 51 8.55 -7.21 -16.02
CA LYS A 51 9.98 -6.82 -16.08
C LYS A 51 10.48 -6.07 -14.84
N VAL A 52 9.60 -5.83 -13.87
CA VAL A 52 9.94 -5.16 -12.62
C VAL A 52 10.60 -6.17 -11.68
N LYS A 53 11.72 -5.78 -11.04
CA LYS A 53 12.33 -6.61 -9.99
C LYS A 53 11.29 -6.90 -8.91
N SER A 54 10.92 -8.16 -8.75
CA SER A 54 9.86 -8.57 -7.83
C SER A 54 10.32 -9.56 -6.77
N VAL A 55 9.64 -9.53 -5.63
CA VAL A 55 9.73 -10.53 -4.57
C VAL A 55 8.33 -11.10 -4.37
N HIS A 56 8.19 -12.42 -4.50
CA HIS A 56 6.92 -13.11 -4.31
C HIS A 56 6.89 -13.75 -2.93
N LEU A 57 5.94 -13.35 -2.08
CA LEU A 57 5.71 -13.91 -0.76
C LEU A 57 4.23 -14.33 -0.62
N HIS A 58 3.92 -15.09 0.43
CA HIS A 58 2.55 -15.33 0.87
C HIS A 58 2.50 -15.27 2.40
N GLU A 59 1.36 -14.85 2.94
CA GLU A 59 1.05 -14.87 4.36
C GLU A 59 -0.47 -14.94 4.51
N LYS A 60 -1.01 -15.97 5.15
CA LYS A 60 -2.47 -16.11 5.27
C LYS A 60 -2.95 -15.23 6.42
N THR A 61 -3.96 -14.42 6.19
CA THR A 61 -4.64 -13.70 7.26
C THR A 61 -5.33 -14.70 8.20
N THR A 62 -4.85 -14.78 9.44
CA THR A 62 -5.36 -15.68 10.50
C THR A 62 -6.21 -14.97 11.53
N THR A 63 -6.09 -13.64 11.65
CA THR A 63 -6.79 -12.86 12.66
C THR A 63 -8.31 -12.88 12.44
N PHE A 64 -9.09 -13.05 13.50
CA PHE A 64 -10.56 -13.09 13.40
C PHE A 64 -11.18 -11.71 13.10
N VAL A 65 -10.49 -10.62 13.47
CA VAL A 65 -10.96 -9.23 13.31
C VAL A 65 -11.05 -8.83 11.84
N SER A 66 -10.11 -9.28 11.00
CA SER A 66 -10.09 -9.07 9.54
C SER A 66 -11.13 -9.92 8.78
N ARG A 67 -11.65 -10.98 9.40
CA ARG A 67 -12.62 -11.93 8.78
C ARG A 67 -14.10 -11.58 8.99
N ARG A 68 -14.43 -10.53 9.77
CA ARG A 68 -15.83 -10.13 9.97
C ARG A 68 -16.45 -9.67 8.64
N LYS A 69 -17.43 -10.43 8.13
CA LYS A 69 -18.37 -9.98 7.09
C LYS A 69 -19.13 -8.78 7.67
N GLY A 70 -18.95 -7.60 7.07
CA GLY A 70 -19.50 -6.34 7.58
C GLY A 70 -18.57 -5.13 7.48
N GLY A 71 -17.33 -5.29 7.00
CA GLY A 71 -16.50 -4.16 6.57
C GLY A 71 -15.66 -3.47 7.65
N GLY A 72 -15.62 -4.00 8.88
CA GLY A 72 -14.88 -3.36 9.99
C GLY A 72 -13.44 -3.85 10.23
N GLY A 73 -12.98 -4.90 9.53
CA GLY A 73 -11.67 -5.50 9.75
C GLY A 73 -10.60 -4.95 8.81
N HIS A 74 -9.43 -4.62 9.35
CA HIS A 74 -8.25 -4.26 8.55
C HIS A 74 -7.83 -5.44 7.67
N ARG A 75 -7.67 -5.19 6.36
CA ARG A 75 -7.18 -6.19 5.40
C ARG A 75 -5.73 -5.90 5.06
N GLY A 76 -4.97 -6.93 4.69
CA GLY A 76 -3.59 -6.76 4.23
C GLY A 76 -2.57 -6.57 5.35
N VAL A 77 -2.95 -6.61 6.64
CA VAL A 77 -2.03 -6.27 7.74
C VAL A 77 -0.92 -7.31 7.88
N GLU A 78 -1.27 -8.60 7.92
CA GLU A 78 -0.28 -9.68 8.00
C GLU A 78 0.65 -9.66 6.77
N GLN A 79 0.10 -9.35 5.60
CA GLN A 79 0.85 -9.28 4.34
C GLN A 79 1.81 -8.09 4.31
N ARG A 80 1.38 -6.90 4.75
CA ARG A 80 2.27 -5.73 4.88
C ARG A 80 3.38 -5.99 5.89
N ASN A 81 3.05 -6.63 7.01
CA ASN A 81 4.04 -7.02 8.02
C ASN A 81 5.01 -8.09 7.50
N ARG A 82 4.54 -9.05 6.70
CA ARG A 82 5.41 -10.01 6.02
C ARG A 82 6.38 -9.32 5.06
N GLY A 83 5.92 -8.31 4.33
CA GLY A 83 6.76 -7.46 3.50
C GLY A 83 7.83 -6.70 4.31
N LEU A 84 7.44 -6.06 5.41
CA LEU A 84 8.37 -5.38 6.33
C LEU A 84 9.41 -6.35 6.90
N LYS A 85 8.98 -7.54 7.32
CA LYS A 85 9.88 -8.58 7.83
C LYS A 85 10.89 -8.99 6.76
N TRP A 86 10.43 -9.26 5.53
CA TRP A 86 11.34 -9.61 4.43
C TRP A 86 12.38 -8.53 4.19
N ILE A 87 11.99 -7.24 4.19
CA ILE A 87 12.93 -6.13 4.04
C ILE A 87 14.00 -6.18 5.14
N ARG A 88 13.59 -6.33 6.40
CA ARG A 88 14.50 -6.39 7.55
C ARG A 88 15.45 -7.58 7.51
N ASP A 89 14.96 -8.73 7.04
CA ASP A 89 15.76 -9.96 6.93
C ASP A 89 16.79 -9.88 5.76
N ASN A 90 16.53 -9.06 4.72
CA ASN A 90 17.29 -9.07 3.47
C ASN A 90 18.09 -7.79 3.21
N HIS A 91 17.99 -6.78 4.06
CA HIS A 91 18.74 -5.52 3.94
C HIS A 91 19.46 -5.19 5.24
N GLY A 92 20.76 -4.87 5.15
CA GLY A 92 21.51 -4.36 6.29
C GLY A 92 21.28 -2.87 6.54
N LEU A 93 21.59 -2.38 7.74
CA LEU A 93 21.54 -0.94 8.09
C LEU A 93 22.45 -0.05 7.20
N LYS A 94 23.46 -0.63 6.55
CA LYS A 94 24.33 0.10 5.62
C LYS A 94 23.67 0.29 4.24
N ASP A 95 22.83 -0.66 3.82
CA ASP A 95 22.13 -0.64 2.53
C ASP A 95 20.83 0.18 2.59
N SER A 96 20.38 0.58 3.79
CA SER A 96 19.12 1.28 4.02
C SER A 96 19.16 2.80 3.82
N LYS A 97 20.35 3.40 3.71
CA LYS A 97 20.55 4.87 3.71
C LYS A 97 19.87 5.62 2.56
N MET A 98 19.42 4.94 1.50
CA MET A 98 18.73 5.57 0.36
C MET A 98 17.47 4.82 -0.08
N GLY A 99 16.89 3.99 0.79
CA GLY A 99 15.66 3.25 0.51
C GLY A 99 14.41 3.97 0.98
N VAL A 100 13.30 3.75 0.30
CA VAL A 100 11.97 4.22 0.72
C VAL A 100 10.98 3.07 0.63
N VAL A 101 10.15 2.92 1.65
CA VAL A 101 9.07 1.93 1.70
C VAL A 101 7.74 2.64 1.50
N TYR A 102 6.99 2.15 0.53
CA TYR A 102 5.64 2.59 0.21
C TYR A 102 4.70 1.39 0.23
N PHE A 103 3.58 1.53 0.93
CA PHE A 103 2.50 0.54 0.97
C PHE A 103 1.49 0.90 -0.10
N GLY A 104 1.41 0.10 -1.16
CA GLY A 104 0.47 0.34 -2.24
C GLY A 104 -0.35 -0.90 -2.54
N ASP A 105 -1.65 -0.78 -2.31
CA ASP A 105 -2.64 -1.81 -2.60
C ASP A 105 -2.76 -2.04 -4.11
N ASP A 106 -3.15 -3.26 -4.50
CA ASP A 106 -3.10 -3.71 -5.89
C ASP A 106 -4.20 -3.10 -6.78
N ASP A 107 -5.25 -2.52 -6.20
CA ASP A 107 -6.40 -1.94 -6.90
C ASP A 107 -6.33 -0.41 -7.08
N ASN A 108 -5.51 0.30 -6.31
CA ASN A 108 -5.32 1.74 -6.42
C ASN A 108 -4.81 2.19 -7.81
N GLY A 109 -5.09 3.45 -8.15
CA GLY A 109 -4.51 4.13 -9.31
C GLY A 109 -3.27 4.92 -8.91
N TYR A 110 -2.18 4.79 -9.69
CA TYR A 110 -0.91 5.46 -9.40
C TYR A 110 -0.39 6.20 -10.63
N ASP A 111 -0.08 7.49 -10.46
CA ASP A 111 0.69 8.26 -11.43
C ASP A 111 2.18 8.04 -11.19
N ILE A 112 2.97 7.92 -12.28
CA ILE A 112 4.43 7.71 -12.18
C ILE A 112 5.13 8.82 -11.38
N ARG A 113 4.59 10.05 -11.38
CA ARG A 113 5.11 11.19 -10.63
C ARG A 113 5.16 10.94 -9.13
N LEU A 114 4.22 10.15 -8.60
CA LEU A 114 4.21 9.76 -7.19
C LEU A 114 5.54 9.10 -6.77
N PHE A 115 6.07 8.22 -7.62
CA PHE A 115 7.30 7.49 -7.34
C PHE A 115 8.55 8.38 -7.43
N HIS A 116 8.48 9.45 -8.23
CA HIS A 116 9.52 10.50 -8.23
C HIS A 116 9.49 11.33 -6.95
N GLU A 117 8.29 11.70 -6.47
CA GLU A 117 8.11 12.46 -5.23
C GLU A 117 8.65 11.69 -4.01
N MET A 118 8.23 10.43 -3.84
CA MET A 118 8.58 9.65 -2.65
C MET A 118 10.07 9.25 -2.60
N ARG A 119 10.78 9.24 -3.74
CA ARG A 119 12.19 8.81 -3.82
C ARG A 119 13.10 9.59 -2.88
N PHE A 120 12.76 10.84 -2.58
CA PHE A 120 13.57 11.76 -1.81
C PHE A 120 13.11 11.88 -0.34
N THR A 121 12.35 10.91 0.16
CA THR A 121 11.88 10.89 1.55
C THR A 121 13.04 10.80 2.53
N SER A 122 13.17 11.76 3.45
CA SER A 122 14.18 11.72 4.52
C SER A 122 13.67 11.02 5.78
N ILE A 123 12.41 11.26 6.16
CA ILE A 123 11.73 10.67 7.32
C ILE A 123 10.41 10.05 6.85
N VAL A 124 9.38 10.88 6.64
CA VAL A 124 8.08 10.46 6.11
C VAL A 124 7.56 11.53 5.17
N SER A 125 7.34 11.17 3.92
CA SER A 125 6.74 12.04 2.92
C SER A 125 5.24 11.81 2.83
N VAL A 126 4.48 12.88 2.57
CA VAL A 126 3.02 12.84 2.52
C VAL A 126 2.45 13.61 1.33
N TRP A 127 1.28 13.19 0.87
CA TRP A 127 0.56 13.77 -0.26
C TRP A 127 -0.95 13.50 -0.15
N PRO A 128 -1.80 14.24 -0.88
CA PRO A 128 -3.22 13.95 -0.94
C PRO A 128 -3.52 12.68 -1.75
N VAL A 129 -4.60 12.01 -1.39
CA VAL A 129 -5.12 10.79 -2.05
C VAL A 129 -6.53 11.06 -2.53
N GLY A 130 -6.80 10.76 -3.80
CA GLY A 130 -8.14 10.89 -4.38
C GLY A 130 -9.09 9.79 -3.95
N PHE A 131 -10.39 10.10 -3.86
CA PHE A 131 -11.49 9.15 -3.64
C PHE A 131 -11.41 8.30 -2.36
N VAL A 132 -10.84 8.86 -1.30
CA VAL A 132 -10.78 8.24 0.04
C VAL A 132 -11.66 9.01 1.04
N GLY A 133 -12.04 8.36 2.13
CA GLY A 133 -12.79 9.00 3.23
C GLY A 133 -14.18 9.53 2.84
N MET A 134 -14.77 9.04 1.74
CA MET A 134 -16.00 9.57 1.13
C MET A 134 -15.87 11.03 0.67
N LEU A 135 -14.64 11.48 0.37
CA LEU A 135 -14.34 12.80 -0.15
C LEU A 135 -13.75 12.71 -1.57
N ARG A 136 -13.72 13.84 -2.28
CA ARG A 136 -13.00 13.94 -3.56
C ARG A 136 -11.52 13.61 -3.36
N TYR A 137 -10.95 14.03 -2.25
CA TYR A 137 -9.64 13.66 -1.76
C TYR A 137 -9.59 13.79 -0.24
N GLU A 138 -8.66 13.09 0.41
CA GLU A 138 -8.18 13.45 1.75
C GLU A 138 -6.67 13.67 1.69
N GLY A 139 -6.12 14.39 2.67
CA GLY A 139 -4.68 14.55 2.76
C GLY A 139 -4.23 15.74 3.59
N PRO A 140 -2.91 15.97 3.65
CA PRO A 140 -2.35 17.11 4.34
C PRO A 140 -2.66 18.42 3.58
N ASN A 141 -2.94 19.48 4.32
CA ASN A 141 -2.81 20.84 3.83
C ASN A 141 -1.39 21.29 4.13
N CYS A 142 -0.68 21.76 3.10
CA CYS A 142 0.73 22.08 3.20
C CYS A 142 1.00 23.54 2.86
N GLN A 143 2.03 24.08 3.51
CA GLN A 143 2.54 25.42 3.28
C GLN A 143 4.05 25.40 3.45
N ASP A 144 4.76 25.92 2.44
CA ASP A 144 6.22 26.06 2.44
C ASP A 144 6.95 24.74 2.75
N GLY A 145 6.44 23.63 2.18
CA GLY A 145 7.05 22.30 2.33
C GLY A 145 6.70 21.58 3.64
N ARG A 146 5.83 22.15 4.48
CA ARG A 146 5.42 21.59 5.77
C ARG A 146 3.93 21.32 5.82
N VAL A 147 3.54 20.33 6.60
CA VAL A 147 2.12 20.05 6.92
C VAL A 147 1.64 21.02 7.99
N VAL A 148 0.57 21.76 7.71
CA VAL A 148 -0.04 22.71 8.67
C VAL A 148 -1.35 22.20 9.25
N SER A 149 -2.10 21.41 8.49
CA SER A 149 -3.33 20.76 8.93
C SER A 149 -3.66 19.59 8.00
N PHE A 150 -4.83 18.99 8.16
CA PHE A 150 -5.31 17.94 7.27
C PHE A 150 -6.74 18.22 6.79
N HIS A 151 -7.03 17.85 5.55
CA HIS A 151 -8.36 17.77 4.99
C HIS A 151 -8.86 16.32 5.10
N THR A 152 -9.76 16.07 6.05
CA THR A 152 -10.38 14.76 6.30
C THR A 152 -11.75 14.95 6.95
N SER A 153 -12.64 13.97 6.82
CA SER A 153 -13.93 13.95 7.53
C SER A 153 -14.04 12.81 8.54
N PHE A 154 -13.37 11.68 8.29
CA PHE A 154 -13.46 10.52 9.17
C PHE A 154 -12.35 10.53 10.23
N ARG A 155 -12.75 10.61 11.50
CA ARG A 155 -11.86 10.73 12.67
C ARG A 155 -10.79 11.82 12.46
N PRO A 156 -11.20 13.10 12.38
CA PRO A 156 -10.29 14.23 12.15
C PRO A 156 -9.35 14.49 13.34
N ASP A 157 -9.65 13.93 14.50
CA ASP A 157 -8.87 14.00 15.74
C ASP A 157 -7.60 13.12 15.73
N ARG A 158 -7.41 12.30 14.70
CA ARG A 158 -6.21 11.47 14.54
C ARG A 158 -4.97 12.35 14.39
N THR A 159 -3.87 11.95 15.02
CA THR A 159 -2.56 12.59 14.83
C THR A 159 -2.10 12.55 13.37
N PHE A 160 -2.41 11.46 12.67
CA PHE A 160 -2.10 11.26 11.25
C PHE A 160 -3.37 10.83 10.51
N PRO A 161 -4.26 11.76 10.15
CA PRO A 161 -5.49 11.43 9.44
C PRO A 161 -5.20 11.20 7.95
N LEU A 162 -4.43 10.15 7.68
CA LEU A 162 -3.91 9.77 6.38
C LEU A 162 -4.45 8.40 5.99
N ASP A 163 -4.59 8.18 4.69
CA ASP A 163 -4.77 6.86 4.09
C ASP A 163 -3.42 6.13 3.99
N MET A 164 -3.41 4.79 3.97
CA MET A 164 -2.19 4.01 3.81
C MET A 164 -1.40 4.37 2.53
N GLY A 165 -2.09 4.75 1.46
CA GLY A 165 -1.50 5.19 0.21
C GLY A 165 -1.00 6.64 0.21
N ALA A 166 -1.19 7.40 1.30
CA ALA A 166 -0.91 8.83 1.40
C ALA A 166 0.51 9.18 1.87
N PHE A 167 1.33 8.18 2.21
CA PHE A 167 2.66 8.41 2.75
C PHE A 167 3.67 7.34 2.35
N ALA A 168 4.95 7.71 2.34
CA ALA A 168 6.06 6.77 2.30
C ALA A 168 7.05 7.04 3.44
N VAL A 169 7.74 5.99 3.87
CA VAL A 169 8.65 6.04 5.03
C VAL A 169 10.07 5.76 4.54
N ASN A 170 11.03 6.56 4.98
CA ASN A 170 12.43 6.28 4.73
C ASN A 170 12.80 4.93 5.37
N LEU A 171 13.48 4.07 4.60
CA LEU A 171 13.81 2.72 5.03
C LEU A 171 14.65 2.71 6.32
N GLN A 172 15.52 3.70 6.52
CA GLN A 172 16.33 3.79 7.74
C GLN A 172 15.47 3.94 9.00
N ILE A 173 14.34 4.66 8.94
CA ILE A 173 13.40 4.78 10.07
C ILE A 173 12.85 3.40 10.46
N LEU A 174 12.42 2.61 9.46
CA LEU A 174 11.89 1.26 9.65
C LEU A 174 12.93 0.27 10.18
N MET A 175 14.19 0.42 9.75
CA MET A 175 15.31 -0.43 10.16
C MET A 175 15.83 -0.08 11.57
N ASN A 176 15.70 1.18 12.00
CA ASN A 176 16.05 1.62 13.35
C ASN A 176 15.02 1.20 14.41
N LYS A 177 13.80 0.83 13.98
CA LYS A 177 12.71 0.34 14.81
C LYS A 177 12.25 -1.06 14.35
N PRO A 178 13.13 -2.09 14.40
CA PRO A 178 12.85 -3.41 13.83
C PRO A 178 11.67 -4.15 14.50
N GLU A 179 11.31 -3.75 15.72
CA GLU A 179 10.19 -4.25 16.51
C GLU A 179 8.82 -3.72 16.06
N VAL A 180 8.79 -2.61 15.33
CA VAL A 180 7.54 -1.94 14.96
C VAL A 180 6.92 -2.61 13.74
N TYR A 181 5.67 -3.03 13.86
CA TYR A 181 4.85 -3.61 12.79
C TYR A 181 3.46 -2.98 12.83
N ILE A 182 2.71 -3.09 11.74
CA ILE A 182 1.33 -2.62 11.68
C ILE A 182 0.47 -3.45 12.65
N ASN A 183 -0.22 -2.78 13.57
CA ASN A 183 -0.99 -3.44 14.62
C ASN A 183 -2.42 -3.78 14.18
N HIS A 184 -2.73 -5.07 14.01
CA HIS A 184 -4.06 -5.55 13.64
C HIS A 184 -5.16 -5.22 14.68
N LYS A 185 -4.78 -4.89 15.92
CA LYS A 185 -5.70 -4.51 17.00
C LYS A 185 -6.02 -3.01 17.02
N SER A 186 -5.38 -2.20 16.18
CA SER A 186 -5.72 -0.78 16.05
C SER A 186 -7.20 -0.61 15.72
N ALA A 187 -7.84 0.38 16.33
CA ALA A 187 -9.23 0.70 16.03
C ALA A 187 -9.41 1.05 14.55
N ALA A 188 -10.63 0.94 14.03
CA ALA A 188 -10.94 1.32 12.64
C ALA A 188 -10.48 2.78 12.36
N GLY A 189 -9.74 2.98 11.27
CA GLY A 189 -9.12 4.26 10.90
C GLY A 189 -7.87 4.66 11.67
N MET A 190 -7.39 3.85 12.62
CA MET A 190 -6.19 4.16 13.42
C MET A 190 -4.93 3.42 12.95
N LEU A 191 -5.00 2.64 11.88
CA LEU A 191 -3.93 1.75 11.48
C LEU A 191 -2.64 2.53 11.14
N GLU A 192 -2.79 3.57 10.31
CA GLU A 192 -1.75 4.49 9.88
C GLU A 192 -1.23 5.32 11.05
N THR A 193 -2.14 5.87 11.85
CA THR A 193 -1.80 6.66 13.04
C THR A 193 -0.98 5.85 14.03
N THR A 194 -1.42 4.65 14.39
CA THR A 194 -0.67 3.76 15.30
C THR A 194 0.70 3.42 14.72
N PHE A 195 0.78 3.04 13.45
CA PHE A 195 2.04 2.67 12.83
C PHE A 195 3.07 3.80 12.81
N LEU A 196 2.66 5.02 12.41
CA LEU A 196 3.56 6.19 12.41
C LEU A 196 3.95 6.62 13.83
N SER A 197 3.03 6.48 14.79
CA SER A 197 3.30 6.81 16.19
C SER A 197 4.26 5.82 16.84
N ASP A 198 4.12 4.52 16.55
CA ASP A 198 5.02 3.46 17.02
C ASP A 198 6.42 3.62 16.41
N LEU A 199 6.53 4.21 15.21
CA LEU A 199 7.80 4.63 14.61
C LEU A 199 8.38 5.92 15.23
N GLU A 200 7.72 6.50 16.23
CA GLU A 200 8.07 7.77 16.88
C GLU A 200 8.12 8.98 15.91
N VAL A 201 7.38 8.90 14.80
CA VAL A 201 7.23 10.03 13.87
C VAL A 201 6.34 11.09 14.50
N LYS A 202 6.72 12.35 14.36
CA LYS A 202 5.91 13.51 14.76
C LYS A 202 5.31 14.19 13.52
N PRO A 203 4.11 14.82 13.64
CA PRO A 203 3.54 15.59 12.53
C PRO A 203 4.49 16.66 11.94
N SER A 204 5.34 17.26 12.78
CA SER A 204 6.34 18.24 12.35
C SER A 204 7.48 17.67 11.48
N GLN A 205 7.60 16.34 11.41
CA GLN A 205 8.58 15.63 10.58
C GLN A 205 8.01 15.15 9.25
N LEU A 206 6.72 15.41 8.98
CA LEU A 206 6.10 15.09 7.70
C LEU A 206 6.60 16.06 6.62
N GLU A 207 7.05 15.49 5.51
CA GLU A 207 7.56 16.22 4.35
C GLU A 207 6.47 16.37 3.30
N ALA A 208 6.07 17.61 3.01
CA ALA A 208 5.08 17.87 1.97
C ALA A 208 5.64 17.52 0.58
N ARG A 209 4.88 16.76 -0.19
CA ARG A 209 5.18 16.40 -1.59
C ARG A 209 4.03 16.80 -2.50
N ALA A 210 4.17 16.49 -3.79
CA ALA A 210 3.14 16.70 -4.80
C ALA A 210 2.72 18.18 -4.90
N ASN A 211 3.72 19.05 -5.11
CA ASN A 211 3.55 20.50 -5.21
C ASN A 211 2.86 21.10 -3.98
N ASP A 212 3.48 20.96 -2.81
CA ASP A 212 2.94 21.44 -1.53
C ASP A 212 1.51 20.93 -1.30
N CYS A 213 1.33 19.62 -1.56
CA CYS A 213 0.08 18.89 -1.38
C CYS A 213 -1.09 19.37 -2.24
N LYS A 214 -0.82 20.03 -3.38
CA LYS A 214 -1.83 20.56 -4.32
C LYS A 214 -2.17 19.62 -5.47
N ASN A 215 -1.34 18.59 -5.71
CA ASN A 215 -1.55 17.62 -6.78
C ASN A 215 -1.88 16.24 -6.22
N ILE A 216 -2.84 15.56 -6.87
CA ILE A 216 -3.20 14.17 -6.56
C ILE A 216 -2.49 13.26 -7.57
N TYR A 217 -1.64 12.36 -7.07
CA TYR A 217 -0.91 11.37 -7.89
C TYR A 217 -1.25 9.92 -7.52
N VAL A 218 -2.18 9.72 -6.58
CA VAL A 218 -2.69 8.41 -6.18
C VAL A 218 -4.19 8.49 -5.91
N TRP A 219 -4.92 7.45 -6.31
CA TRP A 219 -6.36 7.35 -6.11
C TRP A 219 -6.72 6.03 -5.45
N HIS A 220 -7.50 6.11 -4.38
CA HIS A 220 -8.04 4.96 -3.67
C HIS A 220 -9.29 4.46 -4.40
N ILE A 221 -9.08 3.65 -5.45
CA ILE A 221 -10.15 3.08 -6.27
C ILE A 221 -10.24 1.57 -6.07
N LYS A 222 -11.41 1.00 -6.40
CA LYS A 222 -11.64 -0.43 -6.39
C LYS A 222 -12.24 -0.87 -7.71
N THR A 223 -11.67 -1.89 -8.32
CA THR A 223 -12.23 -2.49 -9.53
C THR A 223 -13.58 -3.11 -9.19
N GLU A 224 -14.62 -2.77 -9.97
CA GLU A 224 -15.95 -3.34 -9.79
C GLU A 224 -15.89 -4.87 -9.95
N LYS A 225 -16.64 -5.60 -9.12
CA LYS A 225 -16.75 -7.05 -9.26
C LYS A 225 -17.43 -7.39 -10.60
N PRO A 226 -16.79 -8.20 -11.48
CA PRO A 226 -17.39 -8.60 -12.73
C PRO A 226 -18.75 -9.30 -12.54
N LYS A 227 -19.73 -8.92 -13.36
CA LYS A 227 -21.06 -9.54 -13.40
C LYS A 227 -21.00 -10.73 -14.35
N MET A 228 -21.12 -11.94 -13.80
CA MET A 228 -20.99 -13.19 -14.56
C MET A 228 -22.23 -14.07 -14.37
N PRO A 229 -23.44 -13.62 -14.76
CA PRO A 229 -24.68 -14.37 -14.53
C PRO A 229 -24.72 -15.69 -15.30
N TYR A 230 -24.03 -15.76 -16.44
CA TYR A 230 -24.04 -16.92 -17.34
C TYR A 230 -22.93 -17.93 -17.06
N GLU A 231 -21.93 -17.62 -16.21
CA GLU A 231 -20.78 -18.50 -15.95
C GLU A 231 -21.19 -19.87 -15.37
N ARG A 232 -22.30 -19.94 -14.64
CA ARG A 232 -22.82 -21.22 -14.16
C ARG A 232 -23.52 -22.03 -15.25
N GLN A 233 -24.10 -21.35 -16.24
CA GLN A 233 -24.86 -21.97 -17.33
C GLN A 233 -23.93 -22.42 -18.47
N ASN A 234 -22.90 -21.63 -18.73
CA ASN A 234 -21.85 -21.92 -19.70
C ASN A 234 -20.48 -21.73 -19.02
N PRO A 235 -20.00 -22.73 -18.27
CA PRO A 235 -18.73 -22.62 -17.56
C PRO A 235 -17.57 -22.50 -18.55
N GLY A 236 -16.72 -21.51 -18.35
CA GLY A 236 -15.50 -21.36 -19.13
C GLY A 236 -14.54 -22.54 -18.94
N ASP A 237 -13.61 -22.68 -19.88
CA ASP A 237 -12.49 -23.61 -19.75
C ASP A 237 -11.63 -23.21 -18.54
N LYS A 238 -11.56 -24.09 -17.53
CA LYS A 238 -10.81 -23.85 -16.29
C LYS A 238 -9.29 -23.80 -16.48
N THR A 239 -8.80 -24.17 -17.66
CA THR A 239 -7.39 -24.03 -18.03
C THR A 239 -7.05 -22.62 -18.50
N ILE A 240 -8.06 -21.82 -18.91
CA ILE A 240 -7.88 -20.41 -19.25
C ILE A 240 -7.80 -19.59 -17.96
N GLU A 241 -6.61 -19.05 -17.71
CA GLU A 241 -6.34 -18.22 -16.54
C GLU A 241 -6.92 -16.81 -16.74
N VAL A 242 -8.00 -16.50 -16.01
CA VAL A 242 -8.65 -15.18 -15.96
C VAL A 242 -8.22 -14.39 -14.73
#